data_AF-A0A2S7UYI9-F1
#
_entry.id   AF-A0A2S7UYI9-F1
#
_cell.length_a   1.000
_cell.length_b   1.000
_cell.length_c   1.000
_cell.angle_alpha   90.00
_cell.angle_beta   90.00
_cell.angle_gamma   90.00
#
_symmetry.space_group_name_H-M   'P 1'
#
loop_
_entity.id
_entity.type
_entity.pdbx_description
1 polymer ?
#
loop_
_entity_poly.entity_id
_entity_poly.type
_entity_poly.pdbx_seq_one_letter_code
_entity_poly.pdbx_strand_id
1 'polypeptide(L)'
;MINSKTDLTAASHLKALSRSYPSGYSITYSKGASLIEVLVALIVLSIGVLGIVGLQLIATKANQTNQSFIQASLIANNLASRVSVNKVSVFNALSVGVNTPYFSSNSYDFSSFSSCDNSNYVCFCQQVPSVIQTCRDNDQSSLTFCNSTQLVQFDTYEVSCMLAKLSNEAKVIIYSNMDGIGGIDGNDILLLDINILWPSQTKNKPSYPSQSSCEQATLGSNQLYQCYSQQLILVDSRHES
;
A
#
# COMPACT_ATOMS: atom_id res chain seq x y z
N MET A 1 -68.05 13.12 -41.75
CA MET A 1 -69.33 13.38 -41.08
C MET A 1 -69.02 14.24 -39.86
N ILE A 2 -69.35 15.55 -39.88
CA ILE A 2 -70.56 16.15 -39.25
C ILE A 2 -70.38 16.15 -37.71
N ASN A 3 -70.46 17.20 -36.89
CA ASN A 3 -70.79 18.64 -36.96
C ASN A 3 -70.32 19.23 -35.60
N SER A 4 -69.76 20.45 -35.52
CA SER A 4 -70.45 21.73 -35.22
C SER A 4 -71.50 21.71 -34.09
N LYS A 5 -71.20 22.41 -32.98
CA LYS A 5 -72.03 23.38 -32.20
C LYS A 5 -71.21 23.84 -30.98
N THR A 6 -70.60 25.03 -30.99
CA THR A 6 -71.15 26.32 -30.49
C THR A 6 -71.81 26.23 -29.12
N ASP A 7 -71.28 26.94 -28.13
CA ASP A 7 -72.02 28.03 -27.49
C ASP A 7 -71.07 28.99 -26.74
N LEU A 8 -71.05 30.23 -27.22
CA LEU A 8 -70.65 31.42 -26.48
C LEU A 8 -71.82 31.79 -25.55
N THR A 9 -71.56 32.03 -24.27
CA THR A 9 -72.32 33.03 -23.51
C THR A 9 -71.46 33.70 -22.44
N ALA A 10 -71.72 34.99 -22.29
CA ALA A 10 -71.45 35.83 -21.12
C ALA A 10 -70.00 36.29 -20.87
N ALA A 11 -69.60 37.27 -21.70
CA ALA A 11 -68.77 38.36 -21.25
C ALA A 11 -69.55 39.22 -20.24
N SER A 12 -69.20 39.17 -18.95
CA SER A 12 -69.47 40.24 -18.01
C SER A 12 -68.72 39.98 -16.71
N HIS A 13 -67.45 40.39 -16.61
CA HIS A 13 -66.76 40.77 -15.37
C HIS A 13 -65.30 41.16 -15.70
N LEU A 14 -65.09 42.16 -16.56
CA LEU A 14 -63.78 42.80 -16.69
C LEU A 14 -63.68 43.92 -15.65
N LYS A 15 -63.47 43.53 -14.39
CA LYS A 15 -62.97 44.44 -13.36
C LYS A 15 -61.46 44.28 -13.28
N ALA A 16 -60.78 45.28 -13.84
CA ALA A 16 -59.50 45.82 -13.41
C ALA A 16 -58.52 44.82 -12.76
N LEU A 17 -57.62 44.27 -13.56
CA LEU A 17 -56.29 43.87 -13.10
C LEU A 17 -55.25 44.56 -13.99
N SER A 18 -55.07 45.87 -13.80
CA SER A 18 -53.84 46.55 -14.19
C SER A 18 -52.72 46.07 -13.27
N ARG A 19 -52.18 44.88 -13.55
CA ARG A 19 -50.99 44.39 -12.87
C ARG A 19 -49.80 45.15 -13.45
N SER A 20 -49.32 46.14 -12.70
CA SER A 20 -48.03 46.78 -12.98
C SER A 20 -46.96 45.70 -13.08
N TYR A 21 -46.42 45.50 -14.28
CA TYR A 21 -45.17 44.79 -14.46
C TYR A 21 -44.08 45.63 -13.80
N PRO A 22 -43.28 45.11 -12.85
CA PRO A 22 -42.05 45.76 -12.48
C PRO A 22 -41.13 45.73 -13.70
N SER A 23 -41.12 46.85 -14.44
CA SER A 23 -40.06 47.20 -15.37
C SER A 23 -38.83 47.52 -14.55
N GLY A 24 -37.84 46.62 -14.58
CA GLY A 24 -36.65 46.79 -13.77
C GLY A 24 -35.63 45.68 -13.95
N TYR A 25 -35.28 45.31 -15.19
CA TYR A 25 -33.96 44.75 -15.42
C TYR A 25 -32.99 45.93 -15.53
N SER A 26 -32.39 46.32 -14.41
CA SER A 26 -31.26 47.24 -14.42
C SER A 26 -30.10 46.53 -15.11
N ILE A 27 -29.89 46.84 -16.39
CA ILE A 27 -28.64 46.47 -17.07
C ILE A 27 -27.54 47.24 -16.36
N THR A 28 -26.82 46.56 -15.47
CA THR A 28 -25.60 47.07 -14.88
C THR A 28 -24.60 47.30 -16.00
N TYR A 29 -24.08 48.53 -16.05
CA TYR A 29 -23.10 48.94 -17.05
C TYR A 29 -21.85 48.07 -16.93
N SER A 30 -21.58 47.28 -17.96
CA SER A 30 -20.32 46.57 -18.10
C SER A 30 -19.22 47.61 -18.35
N LYS A 31 -18.41 47.89 -17.32
CA LYS A 31 -17.20 48.69 -17.51
C LYS A 31 -16.26 47.88 -18.40
N GLY A 32 -15.97 48.39 -19.60
CA GLY A 32 -15.01 47.75 -20.50
C GLY A 32 -13.64 47.64 -19.83
N ALA A 33 -13.02 46.46 -19.93
CA ALA A 33 -11.70 46.22 -19.37
C ALA A 33 -10.69 47.18 -20.03
N SER A 34 -9.91 47.88 -19.21
CA SER A 34 -8.81 48.70 -19.73
C SER A 34 -7.66 47.79 -20.18
N LEU A 35 -6.90 48.17 -21.21
CA LEU A 35 -5.76 47.39 -21.71
C LEU A 35 -4.71 47.18 -20.60
N ILE A 36 -4.58 48.12 -19.67
CA ILE A 36 -3.71 48.01 -18.48
C ILE A 36 -4.22 46.98 -17.47
N GLU A 37 -5.54 46.82 -17.33
CA GLU A 37 -6.17 45.90 -16.39
C GLU A 37 -5.90 44.45 -16.80
N VAL A 38 -6.02 44.16 -18.10
CA VAL A 38 -5.67 42.85 -18.67
C VAL A 38 -4.18 42.57 -18.52
N LEU A 39 -3.31 43.56 -18.73
CA LEU A 39 -1.87 43.40 -18.58
C LEU A 39 -1.47 43.07 -17.13
N VAL A 40 -2.06 43.76 -16.15
CA VAL A 40 -1.84 43.47 -14.73
C VAL A 40 -2.40 42.09 -14.37
N ALA A 41 -3.59 41.73 -14.86
CA ALA A 41 -4.18 40.42 -14.62
C ALA A 41 -3.30 39.28 -15.16
N LEU A 42 -2.73 39.43 -16.36
CA LEU A 42 -1.81 38.45 -16.94
C LEU A 42 -0.51 38.31 -16.15
N ILE A 43 0.06 39.41 -15.63
CA ILE A 43 1.26 39.36 -14.80
C ILE A 43 0.97 38.62 -13.49
N VAL A 44 -0.13 38.99 -12.80
CA VAL A 44 -0.52 38.35 -11.53
C VAL A 44 -0.81 36.86 -11.75
N LEU A 45 -1.53 36.51 -12.82
CA LEU A 45 -1.81 35.12 -13.19
C LEU A 45 -0.53 34.34 -13.50
N SER A 46 0.42 34.95 -14.21
CA SER A 46 1.69 34.32 -14.54
C SER A 46 2.50 34.00 -13.26
N ILE A 47 2.58 34.95 -12.32
CA ILE A 47 3.24 34.74 -11.02
C ILE A 47 2.50 33.66 -10.21
N GLY A 48 1.17 33.65 -10.23
CA GLY A 48 0.35 32.63 -9.57
C GLY A 48 0.61 31.21 -10.08
N VAL A 49 0.68 31.03 -11.41
CA VAL A 49 0.96 29.72 -12.02
C VAL A 49 2.37 29.25 -11.71
N LEU A 50 3.37 30.13 -11.75
CA LEU A 50 4.75 29.83 -11.35
C LEU A 50 4.81 29.34 -9.88
N GLY A 51 4.03 29.95 -8.99
CA GLY A 51 3.91 29.53 -7.59
C GLY A 51 3.36 28.10 -7.44
N ILE A 52 2.29 27.76 -8.17
CA ILE A 52 1.67 26.43 -8.13
C ILE A 52 2.63 25.36 -8.66
N VAL A 53 3.34 25.64 -9.76
CA VAL A 53 4.32 24.71 -10.34
C VAL A 53 5.47 24.44 -9.35
N GLY A 54 5.96 25.48 -8.65
CA GLY A 54 6.99 25.32 -7.62
C GLY A 54 6.56 24.39 -6.49
N LEU A 55 5.32 24.55 -6.00
CA LEU A 55 4.76 23.67 -4.97
C LEU A 55 4.60 22.23 -5.48
N GLN A 56 4.14 22.05 -6.73
CA GLN A 56 3.98 20.73 -7.34
C GLN A 56 5.31 19.97 -7.44
N LEU A 57 6.42 20.66 -7.72
CA LEU A 57 7.74 20.04 -7.76
C LEU A 57 8.17 19.51 -6.38
N ILE A 58 7.95 20.30 -5.32
CA ILE A 58 8.25 19.90 -3.95
C ILE A 58 7.37 18.70 -3.54
N ALA A 59 6.07 18.75 -3.85
CA ALA A 59 5.14 17.65 -3.58
C ALA A 59 5.55 16.36 -4.31
N THR A 60 5.98 16.47 -5.56
CA THR A 60 6.45 15.33 -6.36
C THR A 60 7.68 14.66 -5.71
N LYS A 61 8.64 15.46 -5.22
CA LYS A 61 9.81 14.93 -4.52
C LYS A 61 9.44 14.22 -3.21
N ALA A 62 8.52 14.79 -2.43
CA ALA A 62 8.02 14.15 -1.22
C ALA A 62 7.30 12.82 -1.52
N ASN A 63 6.55 12.76 -2.62
CA ASN A 63 5.84 11.56 -3.04
C ASN A 63 6.79 10.40 -3.41
N GLN A 64 7.95 10.68 -4.00
CA GLN A 64 8.92 9.63 -4.36
C GLN A 64 9.39 8.85 -3.12
N THR A 65 9.72 9.53 -2.02
CA THR A 65 10.12 8.86 -0.77
C THR A 65 8.97 8.05 -0.17
N ASN A 66 7.75 8.60 -0.19
CA ASN A 66 6.58 7.93 0.37
C ASN A 66 6.19 6.66 -0.39
N GLN A 67 6.48 6.56 -1.69
CA GLN A 67 6.17 5.36 -2.48
C GLN A 67 6.85 4.11 -1.93
N SER A 68 8.13 4.18 -1.55
CA SER A 68 8.85 3.04 -0.96
C SER A 68 8.24 2.60 0.38
N PHE A 69 7.84 3.55 1.23
CA PHE A 69 7.17 3.24 2.49
C PHE A 69 5.80 2.60 2.30
N ILE A 70 5.02 3.06 1.31
CA ILE A 70 3.72 2.47 0.98
C ILE A 70 3.90 1.03 0.49
N GLN A 71 4.87 0.80 -0.40
CA GLN A 71 5.18 -0.54 -0.91
C GLN A 71 5.69 -1.46 0.22
N ALA A 72 6.61 -0.98 1.06
CA ALA A 72 7.11 -1.73 2.21
C ALA A 72 6.00 -2.10 3.19
N SER A 73 5.08 -1.17 3.48
CA SER A 73 3.89 -1.42 4.29
C SER A 73 3.00 -2.49 3.67
N LEU A 74 2.73 -2.43 2.37
CA LEU A 74 1.94 -3.46 1.68
C LEU A 74 2.61 -4.84 1.76
N ILE A 75 3.93 -4.90 1.58
CA ILE A 75 4.72 -6.13 1.69
C ILE A 75 4.65 -6.69 3.12
N ALA A 76 4.86 -5.85 4.12
CA ALA A 76 4.79 -6.24 5.54
C ALA A 76 3.40 -6.78 5.90
N ASN A 77 2.33 -6.11 5.47
CA ASN A 77 0.96 -6.58 5.70
C ASN A 77 0.67 -7.92 5.00
N ASN A 78 1.17 -8.12 3.78
CA ASN A 78 1.01 -9.38 3.06
C ASN A 78 1.74 -10.53 3.78
N LEU A 79 2.99 -10.29 4.20
CA LEU A 79 3.78 -11.23 4.98
C LEU A 79 3.12 -11.53 6.33
N ALA A 80 2.64 -10.51 7.03
CA ALA A 80 1.95 -10.66 8.31
C ALA A 80 0.70 -11.54 8.20
N SER A 81 -0.09 -11.34 7.14
CA SER A 81 -1.26 -12.16 6.86
C SER A 81 -0.89 -13.63 6.60
N ARG A 82 0.14 -13.88 5.80
CA ARG A 82 0.64 -15.24 5.52
C ARG A 82 1.15 -15.95 6.79
N VAL A 83 1.96 -15.25 7.57
CA VAL A 83 2.50 -15.73 8.84
C VAL A 83 1.37 -16.03 9.84
N SER A 84 0.34 -15.18 9.91
CA SER A 84 -0.81 -15.37 10.79
C SER A 84 -1.62 -16.62 10.43
N VAL A 85 -1.83 -16.87 9.12
CA VAL A 85 -2.50 -18.08 8.64
C VAL A 85 -1.65 -19.32 8.94
N ASN A 86 -0.33 -19.24 8.79
CA ASN A 86 0.60 -20.35 9.03
C ASN A 86 1.31 -20.26 10.41
N LYS A 87 0.59 -19.78 11.43
CA LYS A 87 1.14 -19.56 12.78
C LYS A 87 1.74 -20.82 13.41
N VAL A 88 1.20 -22.00 13.09
CA VAL A 88 1.68 -23.30 13.58
C VAL A 88 3.16 -23.53 13.25
N SER A 89 3.58 -23.17 12.03
CA SER A 89 4.97 -23.32 11.61
C SER A 89 5.92 -22.38 12.38
N VAL A 90 5.41 -21.24 12.85
CA VAL A 90 6.16 -20.29 13.68
C VAL A 90 6.27 -20.77 15.12
N PHE A 91 5.14 -21.16 15.73
CA PHE A 91 5.13 -21.69 17.11
C PHE A 91 6.01 -22.94 17.24
N ASN A 92 5.93 -23.86 16.28
CA ASN A 92 6.78 -25.05 16.26
C ASN A 92 8.28 -24.71 16.14
N ALA A 93 8.62 -23.75 15.28
CA ALA A 93 10.00 -23.30 15.10
C ALA A 93 10.59 -22.74 16.40
N LEU A 94 9.83 -21.91 17.13
CA LEU A 94 10.29 -21.31 18.38
C LEU A 94 10.28 -22.29 19.56
N SER A 95 9.31 -23.22 19.62
CA SER A 95 9.21 -24.21 20.69
C SER A 95 10.31 -25.27 20.61
N VAL A 96 10.68 -25.71 19.41
CA VAL A 96 11.65 -26.80 19.18
C VAL A 96 13.04 -26.27 18.80
N GLY A 97 13.18 -24.95 18.61
CA GLY A 97 14.45 -24.32 18.20
C GLY A 97 14.85 -24.66 16.76
N VAL A 98 13.87 -24.88 15.87
CA VAL A 98 14.11 -25.18 14.46
C VAL A 98 13.99 -23.89 13.65
N ASN A 99 14.88 -23.67 12.68
CA ASN A 99 14.80 -22.52 11.79
C ASN A 99 13.63 -22.69 10.80
N THR A 100 12.64 -21.80 10.87
CA THR A 100 11.62 -21.64 9.81
C THR A 100 12.11 -20.63 8.76
N PRO A 101 11.83 -20.82 7.46
CA PRO A 101 12.24 -19.88 6.43
C PRO A 101 11.76 -18.44 6.69
N TYR A 102 10.67 -18.23 7.45
CA TYR A 102 10.20 -16.89 7.82
C TYR A 102 11.24 -16.04 8.56
N PHE A 103 12.06 -16.64 9.44
CA PHE A 103 13.08 -15.92 10.24
C PHE A 103 14.44 -15.82 9.55
N SER A 104 14.63 -16.50 8.43
CA SER A 104 15.89 -16.46 7.68
C SER A 104 15.79 -15.41 6.58
N SER A 105 16.60 -14.35 6.69
CA SER A 105 16.68 -13.30 5.66
C SER A 105 17.05 -13.85 4.29
N ASN A 106 17.87 -14.91 4.25
CA ASN A 106 18.33 -15.53 3.02
C ASN A 106 17.22 -16.28 2.28
N SER A 107 16.15 -16.68 2.99
CA SER A 107 14.98 -17.29 2.35
C SER A 107 14.27 -16.32 1.41
N TYR A 108 14.46 -15.01 1.65
CA TYR A 108 13.86 -13.97 0.85
C TYR A 108 14.77 -13.45 -0.28
N ASP A 109 16.04 -13.88 -0.32
CA ASP A 109 17.03 -13.37 -1.26
C ASP A 109 17.30 -14.34 -2.41
N PHE A 110 16.99 -13.90 -3.63
CA PHE A 110 17.21 -14.67 -4.85
C PHE A 110 18.58 -14.45 -5.49
N SER A 111 19.45 -13.63 -4.90
CA SER A 111 20.79 -13.32 -5.44
C SER A 111 21.68 -14.54 -5.64
N SER A 112 21.44 -15.63 -4.90
CA SER A 112 22.22 -16.88 -4.93
C SER A 112 21.72 -17.93 -5.93
N PHE A 113 20.59 -17.69 -6.62
CA PHE A 113 20.01 -18.66 -7.56
C PHE A 113 20.50 -18.41 -8.99
N SER A 114 21.20 -19.39 -9.56
CA SER A 114 21.86 -19.29 -10.88
C SER A 114 20.95 -19.60 -12.08
N SER A 115 19.64 -19.76 -11.87
CA SER A 115 18.69 -20.16 -12.92
C SER A 115 18.25 -19.02 -13.83
N CYS A 116 18.67 -17.78 -13.55
CA CYS A 116 18.35 -16.58 -14.32
C CYS A 116 19.56 -15.64 -14.36
N ASP A 117 19.83 -15.02 -15.52
CA ASP A 117 20.96 -14.10 -15.72
C ASP A 117 20.50 -12.63 -15.63
N ASN A 118 21.24 -11.79 -14.89
CA ASN A 118 21.18 -10.33 -14.70
C ASN A 118 19.82 -9.62 -14.45
N SER A 119 18.67 -10.29 -14.49
CA SER A 119 17.37 -9.81 -13.97
C SER A 119 16.80 -10.79 -12.94
N ASN A 120 17.64 -11.15 -11.96
CA ASN A 120 17.46 -12.27 -11.03
C ASN A 120 16.05 -12.34 -10.45
N TYR A 121 15.46 -11.21 -10.07
CA TYR A 121 14.16 -11.23 -9.44
C TYR A 121 12.98 -11.41 -10.41
N VAL A 122 12.95 -10.72 -11.57
CA VAL A 122 11.78 -10.78 -12.48
C VAL A 122 11.65 -12.16 -13.12
N CYS A 123 12.77 -12.74 -13.55
CA CYS A 123 12.80 -14.08 -14.16
C CYS A 123 12.46 -15.16 -13.13
N PHE A 124 13.01 -15.07 -11.92
CA PHE A 124 12.73 -16.03 -10.86
C PHE A 124 11.25 -16.01 -10.47
N CYS A 125 10.63 -14.83 -10.41
CA CYS A 125 9.20 -14.72 -10.11
C CYS A 125 8.25 -15.29 -11.17
N GLN A 126 8.76 -15.57 -12.38
CA GLN A 126 8.03 -16.24 -13.45
C GLN A 126 8.24 -17.75 -13.43
N GLN A 127 9.35 -18.23 -12.85
CA GLN A 127 9.75 -19.62 -12.79
C GLN A 127 9.68 -20.12 -11.34
N VAL A 128 8.49 -20.57 -10.92
CA VAL A 128 8.34 -21.15 -9.58
C VAL A 128 9.15 -22.44 -9.47
N PRO A 129 9.97 -22.60 -8.41
CA PRO A 129 10.70 -23.83 -8.16
C PRO A 129 9.77 -25.05 -8.08
N SER A 130 10.19 -26.17 -8.67
CA SER A 130 9.42 -27.42 -8.70
C SER A 130 8.99 -27.93 -7.32
N VAL A 131 9.75 -27.61 -6.27
CA VAL A 131 9.49 -28.00 -4.87
C VAL A 131 8.23 -27.32 -4.31
N ILE A 132 7.88 -26.12 -4.78
CA ILE A 132 6.73 -25.34 -4.31
C ILE A 132 5.66 -25.14 -5.39
N GLN A 133 5.87 -25.69 -6.59
CA GLN A 133 4.92 -25.66 -7.70
C GLN A 133 3.55 -26.24 -7.30
N THR A 134 3.56 -27.29 -6.46
CA THR A 134 2.36 -27.93 -5.90
C THR A 134 1.56 -27.02 -4.96
N CYS A 135 2.16 -25.95 -4.43
CA CYS A 135 1.46 -24.97 -3.59
C CYS A 135 0.71 -23.92 -4.42
N ARG A 136 0.97 -23.85 -5.73
CA ARG A 136 0.32 -22.92 -6.67
C ARG A 136 -0.73 -23.60 -7.53
N ASP A 137 -0.48 -24.84 -7.94
CA ASP A 137 -1.32 -25.54 -8.90
C ASP A 137 -2.47 -26.25 -8.18
N ASN A 138 -3.70 -26.02 -8.63
CA ASN A 138 -4.90 -26.73 -8.16
C ASN A 138 -5.12 -28.05 -8.94
N ASP A 139 -4.05 -28.70 -9.39
CA ASP A 139 -4.16 -29.90 -10.22
C ASP A 139 -4.60 -31.09 -9.35
N GLN A 140 -5.89 -31.41 -9.44
CA GLN A 140 -6.57 -32.50 -8.72
C GLN A 140 -6.09 -33.90 -9.16
N SER A 141 -5.20 -34.00 -10.14
CA SER A 141 -4.73 -35.29 -10.68
C SER A 141 -3.61 -35.96 -9.86
N SER A 142 -3.01 -35.24 -8.90
CA SER A 142 -1.99 -35.79 -8.00
C SER A 142 -2.25 -35.31 -6.57
N LEU A 143 -2.52 -36.23 -5.64
CA LEU A 143 -2.80 -35.96 -4.22
C LEU A 143 -1.59 -35.39 -3.43
N THR A 144 -0.61 -34.80 -4.11
CA THR A 144 0.55 -34.17 -3.49
C THR A 144 0.17 -32.75 -3.07
N PHE A 145 -0.47 -32.64 -1.91
CA PHE A 145 -0.78 -31.36 -1.29
C PHE A 145 0.47 -30.68 -0.77
N CYS A 146 0.49 -29.35 -0.83
CA CYS A 146 1.52 -28.51 -0.21
C CYS A 146 1.63 -28.82 1.29
N ASN A 147 2.77 -29.34 1.73
CA ASN A 147 3.01 -29.57 3.16
C ASN A 147 3.36 -28.24 3.88
N SER A 148 3.33 -28.23 5.21
CA SER A 148 3.57 -27.01 5.99
C SER A 148 4.94 -26.37 5.73
N THR A 149 5.98 -27.16 5.47
CA THR A 149 7.32 -26.67 5.13
C THR A 149 7.36 -26.03 3.74
N GLN A 150 6.75 -26.67 2.74
CA GLN A 150 6.63 -26.13 1.38
C GLN A 150 5.77 -24.86 1.36
N LEU A 151 4.75 -24.79 2.20
CA LEU A 151 3.90 -23.61 2.32
C LEU A 151 4.68 -22.39 2.81
N VAL A 152 5.55 -22.56 3.82
CA VAL A 152 6.42 -21.46 4.27
C VAL A 152 7.39 -21.03 3.16
N GLN A 153 7.98 -21.99 2.44
CA GLN A 153 8.87 -21.69 1.31
C GLN A 153 8.14 -20.92 0.20
N PHE A 154 6.89 -21.30 -0.09
CA PHE A 154 6.02 -20.60 -1.03
C PHE A 154 5.70 -19.18 -0.57
N ASP A 155 5.40 -18.99 0.72
CA ASP A 155 5.16 -17.65 1.26
C ASP A 155 6.39 -16.76 1.17
N THR A 156 7.58 -17.27 1.51
CA THR A 156 8.82 -16.52 1.35
C THR A 156 9.11 -16.19 -0.11
N TYR A 157 8.83 -17.13 -1.03
CA TYR A 157 8.96 -16.92 -2.47
C TYR A 157 8.07 -15.77 -2.96
N GLU A 158 6.79 -15.78 -2.59
CA GLU A 158 5.83 -14.76 -3.00
C GLU A 158 6.20 -13.37 -2.46
N VAL A 159 6.61 -13.31 -1.19
CA VAL A 159 7.04 -12.05 -0.55
C VAL A 159 8.30 -11.50 -1.22
N SER A 160 9.26 -12.36 -1.56
CA SER A 160 10.45 -11.95 -2.31
C SER A 160 10.14 -11.36 -3.68
N CYS A 161 9.13 -11.89 -4.36
CA CYS A 161 8.66 -11.31 -5.62
C CYS A 161 8.05 -9.92 -5.45
N MET A 162 7.47 -9.63 -4.28
CA MET A 162 7.03 -8.29 -3.94
C MET A 162 8.22 -7.38 -3.56
N LEU A 163 9.20 -7.89 -2.78
CA LEU A 163 10.41 -7.15 -2.41
C LEU A 163 11.22 -6.70 -3.62
N ALA A 164 11.31 -7.55 -4.64
CA ALA A 164 11.95 -7.23 -5.91
C ALA A 164 11.40 -5.96 -6.59
N LYS A 165 10.11 -5.67 -6.39
CA LYS A 165 9.47 -4.45 -6.92
C LYS A 165 9.80 -3.21 -6.09
N LEU A 166 10.12 -3.40 -4.81
CA LEU A 166 10.57 -2.34 -3.92
C LEU A 166 12.03 -1.98 -4.20
N SER A 167 12.93 -2.97 -4.18
CA SER A 167 14.35 -2.82 -4.52
C SER A 167 15.02 -4.18 -4.67
N ASN A 168 16.01 -4.29 -5.56
CA ASN A 168 16.85 -5.49 -5.69
C ASN A 168 17.70 -5.78 -4.44
N GLU A 169 17.92 -4.80 -3.57
CA GLU A 169 18.68 -4.98 -2.31
C GLU A 169 17.76 -4.97 -1.08
N ALA A 170 16.45 -5.08 -1.28
CA ALA A 170 15.50 -5.11 -0.18
C ALA A 170 15.66 -6.40 0.65
N LYS A 171 15.49 -6.27 1.97
CA LYS A 171 15.64 -7.38 2.92
C LYS A 171 14.44 -7.43 3.85
N VAL A 172 14.09 -8.64 4.29
CA VAL A 172 13.12 -8.88 5.35
C VAL A 172 13.88 -9.43 6.54
N ILE A 173 13.61 -8.86 7.71
CA ILE A 173 14.11 -9.38 8.97
C ILE A 173 12.94 -9.43 9.95
N ILE A 174 12.69 -10.63 10.49
CA ILE A 174 11.67 -10.84 11.49
C ILE A 174 12.38 -11.21 12.79
N TYR A 175 12.08 -10.48 13.85
CA TYR A 175 12.52 -10.82 15.20
C TYR A 175 11.31 -11.24 16.02
N SER A 176 11.46 -12.27 16.85
CA SER A 176 10.50 -12.56 17.92
C SER A 176 10.92 -11.79 19.16
N ASN A 177 10.05 -10.94 19.67
CA ASN A 177 10.22 -10.42 21.00
C ASN A 177 9.71 -11.49 21.98
N MET A 178 10.65 -12.25 22.54
CA MET A 178 10.38 -13.38 23.44
C MET A 178 9.85 -12.93 24.82
N ASP A 179 9.62 -11.64 25.04
CA ASP A 179 8.94 -11.15 26.26
C ASP A 179 7.44 -11.53 26.30
N GLY A 180 6.92 -12.16 25.23
CA GLY A 180 5.62 -12.84 25.20
C GLY A 180 5.63 -14.14 26.00
N ILE A 181 5.29 -14.03 27.29
CA ILE A 181 4.70 -15.04 28.19
C ILE A 181 4.47 -16.43 27.54
N GLY A 182 5.49 -17.29 27.57
CA GLY A 182 5.35 -18.75 27.43
C GLY A 182 5.16 -19.39 28.80
N GLY A 183 4.01 -19.11 29.42
CA GLY A 183 3.53 -19.84 30.59
C GLY A 183 2.96 -21.18 30.17
N ILE A 184 2.99 -22.17 31.06
CA ILE A 184 2.74 -23.61 30.88
C ILE A 184 1.27 -23.93 30.47
N ASP A 185 0.50 -22.91 30.05
CA ASP A 185 -0.96 -22.88 30.04
C ASP A 185 -1.53 -22.51 28.66
N GLY A 186 -1.06 -23.13 27.58
CA GLY A 186 -1.80 -23.27 26.30
C GLY A 186 -2.23 -22.00 25.53
N ASN A 187 -1.92 -20.80 26.01
CA ASN A 187 -2.26 -19.51 25.40
C ASN A 187 -0.98 -18.74 25.08
N ASP A 188 -0.11 -19.32 24.25
CA ASP A 188 1.14 -18.69 23.87
C ASP A 188 0.84 -17.47 22.98
N ILE A 189 1.11 -16.27 23.53
CA ILE A 189 1.07 -15.02 22.77
C ILE A 189 2.48 -14.71 22.30
N LEU A 190 2.65 -14.58 21.00
CA LEU A 190 3.92 -14.30 20.37
C LEU A 190 3.88 -12.94 19.68
N LEU A 191 4.85 -12.09 20.02
CA LEU A 191 5.06 -10.79 19.41
C LEU A 191 6.18 -10.90 18.38
N LEU A 192 5.86 -10.61 17.12
CA LEU A 192 6.81 -10.57 16.02
C LEU A 192 6.97 -9.15 15.50
N ASP A 193 8.21 -8.72 15.31
CA ASP A 193 8.56 -7.48 14.64
C ASP A 193 8.99 -7.78 13.21
N ILE A 194 8.15 -7.41 12.24
CA ILE A 194 8.41 -7.57 10.82
C ILE A 194 9.07 -6.30 10.30
N ASN A 195 10.34 -6.39 9.91
CA ASN A 195 11.13 -5.27 9.41
C ASN A 195 11.41 -5.46 7.92
N ILE A 196 11.02 -4.47 7.11
CA ILE A 196 11.34 -4.38 5.69
C ILE A 196 12.42 -3.31 5.53
N LEU A 197 13.56 -3.69 4.95
CA LEU A 197 14.70 -2.80 4.72
C LEU A 197 14.93 -2.61 3.23
N TRP A 198 15.27 -1.40 2.81
CA TRP A 198 15.67 -1.09 1.44
C TRP A 198 16.76 -0.01 1.43
N PRO A 199 17.63 0.04 0.41
CA PRO A 199 18.72 1.01 0.38
C PRO A 199 18.20 2.45 0.42
N SER A 200 18.83 3.28 1.26
CA SER A 200 18.53 4.69 1.37
C SER A 200 19.07 5.46 0.17
N GLN A 201 18.26 6.36 -0.37
CA GLN A 201 18.66 7.30 -1.41
C GLN A 201 19.45 8.51 -0.86
N THR A 202 19.61 8.60 0.47
CA THR A 202 20.32 9.70 1.13
C THR A 202 21.75 9.33 1.50
N LYS A 203 22.65 10.31 1.48
CA LYS A 203 24.05 10.12 1.94
C LYS A 203 24.16 9.98 3.46
N ASN A 204 23.16 10.48 4.20
CA ASN A 204 23.14 10.42 5.66
C ASN A 204 22.51 9.10 6.12
N LYS A 205 23.06 8.53 7.19
CA LYS A 205 22.46 7.42 7.92
C LYS A 205 21.09 7.84 8.46
N PRO A 206 20.01 7.09 8.18
CA PRO A 206 18.73 7.29 8.86
C PRO A 206 18.92 7.13 10.37
N SER A 207 18.30 8.02 11.14
CA SER A 207 18.31 7.94 12.60
C SER A 207 17.02 7.30 13.07
N TYR A 208 17.13 6.25 13.88
CA TYR A 208 16.01 5.56 14.51
C TYR A 208 16.02 5.84 16.02
N PRO A 209 14.86 5.80 16.69
CA PRO A 209 14.82 5.83 18.15
C PRO A 209 15.62 4.67 18.75
N SER A 210 16.27 4.94 19.89
CA SER A 210 16.98 3.91 20.67
C SER A 210 16.04 2.75 21.03
N GLN A 211 16.53 1.52 20.90
CA GLN A 211 15.82 0.26 21.14
C GLN A 211 14.62 0.00 20.20
N SER A 212 14.52 0.70 19.07
CA SER A 212 13.47 0.41 18.08
C SER A 212 13.80 -0.82 17.24
N SER A 213 12.78 -1.54 16.76
CA SER A 213 12.95 -2.72 15.88
C SER A 213 13.77 -2.38 14.63
N CYS A 214 13.60 -1.19 14.06
CA CYS A 214 14.38 -0.72 12.92
C CYS A 214 15.84 -0.39 13.23
N GLU A 215 16.14 0.11 14.44
CA GLU A 215 17.53 0.24 14.87
C GLU A 215 18.18 -1.14 14.91
N GLN A 216 17.53 -2.11 15.57
CA GLN A 216 18.02 -3.49 15.67
C GLN A 216 18.20 -4.14 14.30
N ALA A 217 17.23 -3.99 13.40
CA ALA A 217 17.25 -4.54 12.04
C ALA A 217 18.40 -3.99 11.18
N THR A 218 18.90 -2.80 11.51
CA THR A 218 20.01 -2.16 10.77
C THR A 218 21.37 -2.32 11.46
N LEU A 219 21.42 -2.92 12.65
CA LEU A 219 22.67 -3.18 13.37
C LEU A 219 23.60 -4.07 12.54
N GLY A 220 24.87 -3.66 12.43
CA GLY A 220 25.91 -4.44 11.74
C GLY A 220 25.90 -4.36 10.21
N SER A 221 24.93 -3.65 9.60
CA SER A 221 24.98 -3.36 8.16
C SER A 221 25.90 -2.18 7.85
N ASN A 222 26.86 -2.38 6.96
CA ASN A 222 27.68 -1.28 6.40
C ASN A 222 26.93 -0.42 5.38
N GLN A 223 25.81 -0.90 4.85
CA GLN A 223 24.98 -0.18 3.89
C GLN A 223 23.93 0.69 4.59
N LEU A 224 23.61 1.83 3.98
CA LEU A 224 22.56 2.75 4.45
C LEU A 224 21.20 2.16 4.09
N TYR A 225 20.49 1.57 5.04
CA TYR A 225 19.13 1.08 4.85
C TYR A 225 18.11 2.03 5.46
N GLN A 226 17.03 2.29 4.74
CA GLN A 226 15.76 2.71 5.32
C GLN A 226 15.00 1.47 5.82
N CYS A 227 14.09 1.67 6.77
CA CYS A 227 13.41 0.59 7.44
C CYS A 227 11.95 0.98 7.71
N TYR A 228 11.07 0.02 7.46
CA TYR A 228 9.69 0.01 7.90
C TYR A 228 9.50 -1.17 8.86
N SER A 229 8.96 -0.91 10.04
CA SER A 229 8.65 -1.96 11.04
C SER A 229 7.16 -2.02 11.29
N GLN A 230 6.64 -3.23 11.44
CA GLN A 230 5.27 -3.53 11.88
C GLN A 230 5.31 -4.67 12.90
N GLN A 231 4.55 -4.49 13.99
CA GLN A 231 4.35 -5.55 14.97
C GLN A 231 3.18 -6.44 14.58
N LEU A 232 3.35 -7.76 14.73
CA LEU A 232 2.34 -8.78 14.55
C LEU A 232 2.17 -9.56 15.86
N ILE A 233 0.94 -9.69 16.31
CA ILE A 233 0.57 -10.50 17.47
C ILE A 233 0.01 -11.82 16.94
N LEU A 234 0.62 -12.93 17.36
CA LEU A 234 0.12 -14.28 17.11
C LEU A 234 -0.39 -14.87 18.42
N VAL A 235 -1.53 -15.53 18.37
CA VAL A 235 -2.10 -16.25 19.52
C VAL A 235 -2.23 -17.71 19.13
N ASP A 236 -1.61 -18.58 19.92
CA ASP A 236 -1.79 -20.02 19.78
C ASP A 236 -3.18 -20.40 20.30
N SER A 237 -3.99 -21.03 19.44
CA SER A 237 -5.37 -21.43 19.76
C SER A 237 -5.50 -22.95 19.70
N ARG A 238 -4.48 -23.67 20.20
CA ARG A 238 -4.44 -25.14 20.30
C ARG A 238 -5.60 -25.76 21.10
N HIS A 239 -6.58 -24.99 21.60
CA HIS A 239 -7.74 -25.43 22.37
C HIS A 239 -9.13 -25.03 21.83
N GLU A 240 -9.25 -24.51 20.60
CA GLU A 240 -10.58 -24.34 19.97
C GLU A 240 -10.93 -25.56 19.10
N SER A 241 -11.36 -26.64 19.75
CA SER A 241 -12.05 -27.79 19.14
C SER A 241 -13.16 -28.29 20.05
#